data_AF-A0A6V7VN62-F1
#
_entry.id   AF-A0A6V7VN62-F1
#
_cell.length_a   1.000
_cell.length_b   1.000
_cell.length_c   1.000
_cell.angle_alpha   90.00
_cell.angle_beta   90.00
_cell.angle_gamma   90.00
#
_symmetry.space_group_name_H-M   'P 1'
#
loop_
_entity.id
_entity.type
_entity.pdbx_description
1 polymer ?
#
loop_
_entity_poly.entity_id
_entity_poly.type
_entity_poly.pdbx_seq_one_letter_code
_entity_poly.pdbx_strand_id
1 'polypeptide(L)'
;MKNTVNGFNSRWKPERPFPMDMAGFAINISLIHEHSTSLFSYKSPRGFMESHFLQSLDIKREDLEPLAMHCTKVFVWHTRYRNLL
;
A
#
# COMPACT_ATOMS: atom_id res chain seq x y z
N MET A 1 -21.01 -5.67 10.66
CA MET A 1 -19.60 -5.27 10.88
C MET A 1 -19.25 -4.23 9.83
N LYS A 2 -18.59 -3.13 10.18
CA LYS A 2 -18.10 -2.18 9.17
C LYS A 2 -16.94 -2.83 8.42
N ASN A 3 -17.05 -2.93 7.09
CA ASN A 3 -16.00 -3.47 6.24
C ASN A 3 -14.96 -2.39 5.93
N THR A 4 -14.30 -1.88 6.96
CA THR A 4 -13.41 -0.71 6.87
C THR A 4 -12.07 -1.00 7.53
N VAL A 5 -10.98 -0.46 6.97
CA VAL A 5 -9.64 -0.61 7.52
C VAL A 5 -9.45 0.33 8.73
N ASN A 6 -9.37 -0.23 9.94
CA ASN A 6 -9.26 0.55 11.18
C ASN A 6 -7.81 0.82 11.62
N GLY A 7 -6.84 0.17 10.99
CA GLY A 7 -5.42 0.30 11.31
C GLY A 7 -4.60 -0.75 10.57
N PHE A 8 -3.30 -0.79 10.85
CA PHE A 8 -2.37 -1.69 10.19
C PHE A 8 -1.49 -2.41 11.21
N ASN A 9 -1.22 -3.69 10.96
CA ASN A 9 -0.25 -4.46 11.75
C ASN A 9 1.14 -4.33 11.14
N SER A 10 1.87 -3.27 11.49
CA SER A 10 3.24 -3.02 11.04
C SER A 10 4.11 -2.53 12.20
N ARG A 11 5.32 -3.08 12.35
CA ARG A 11 6.30 -2.62 13.34
C ARG A 11 7.30 -1.60 12.80
N TRP A 12 7.57 -1.63 11.50
CA TRP A 12 8.58 -0.75 10.90
C TRP A 12 7.91 0.49 10.31
N LYS A 13 8.28 1.65 10.87
CA LYS A 13 7.69 2.96 10.56
C LYS A 13 6.15 2.91 10.55
N PRO A 14 5.49 2.58 11.68
CA PRO A 14 4.04 2.51 11.78
C PRO A 14 3.35 3.87 11.56
N GLU A 15 4.08 4.98 11.70
CA GLU A 15 3.63 6.35 11.46
C GLU A 15 3.38 6.69 9.99
N ARG A 16 3.77 5.80 9.05
CA ARG A 16 3.45 5.97 7.64
C ARG A 16 1.93 6.01 7.43
N PRO A 17 1.41 6.88 6.54
CA PRO A 17 -0.01 6.91 6.21
C PRO A 17 -0.57 5.54 5.77
N PHE A 18 0.24 4.81 4.98
CA PHE A 18 -0.05 3.46 4.52
C PHE A 18 1.17 2.57 4.82
N PRO A 19 1.27 2.00 6.05
CA PRO A 19 2.41 1.21 6.47
C PRO A 19 2.32 -0.23 5.91
N MET A 20 2.14 -0.34 4.60
CA MET A 20 2.03 -1.58 3.83
C MET A 20 3.19 -1.70 2.84
N ASP A 21 3.29 -2.85 2.19
CA ASP A 21 4.25 -3.16 1.13
C ASP A 21 3.59 -3.02 -0.26
N MET A 22 4.40 -2.78 -1.28
CA MET A 22 3.99 -2.65 -2.69
C MET A 22 3.14 -3.83 -3.19
N ALA A 23 3.41 -5.06 -2.74
CA ALA A 23 2.66 -6.25 -3.15
C ALA A 23 1.30 -6.39 -2.44
N GLY A 24 0.99 -5.51 -1.48
CA GLY A 24 -0.18 -5.61 -0.60
C GLY A 24 -1.44 -4.91 -1.10
N PHE A 25 -1.40 -4.20 -2.23
CA PHE A 25 -2.55 -3.45 -2.75
C PHE A 25 -2.66 -3.54 -4.27
N ALA A 26 -3.85 -3.22 -4.78
CA ALA A 26 -4.14 -3.01 -6.19
C ALA A 26 -4.98 -1.73 -6.33
N ILE A 27 -4.98 -1.13 -7.52
CA ILE A 27 -5.66 0.15 -7.79
C ILE A 27 -6.53 0.00 -9.02
N ASN A 28 -7.72 0.60 -8.97
CA ASN A 28 -8.58 0.73 -10.13
C ASN A 28 -7.93 1.64 -11.18
N ILE A 29 -7.82 1.18 -12.42
CA ILE A 29 -7.16 1.93 -13.51
C ILE A 29 -7.78 3.31 -13.77
N SER A 30 -9.08 3.48 -13.56
CA SER A 30 -9.74 4.77 -13.72
C SER A 30 -9.18 5.83 -12.78
N LEU A 31 -8.82 5.45 -11.55
CA LEU A 31 -8.23 6.37 -10.56
C LEU A 31 -6.88 6.91 -11.03
N ILE A 32 -6.09 6.07 -11.72
CA ILE A 32 -4.81 6.46 -12.33
C ILE A 32 -5.04 7.45 -13.48
N HIS A 33 -6.09 7.24 -14.29
CA HIS A 33 -6.43 8.18 -15.36
C HIS A 33 -6.88 9.54 -14.84
N GLU A 34 -7.67 9.56 -13.76
CA GLU A 34 -8.11 10.79 -13.08
C GLU A 34 -6.93 11.54 -12.45
N HIS A 35 -5.92 10.82 -11.96
CA HIS A 35 -4.72 11.36 -11.33
C HIS A 35 -3.48 11.16 -12.21
N SER A 36 -3.57 11.61 -13.46
CA SER A 36 -2.56 11.34 -14.51
C SER A 36 -1.14 11.83 -14.21
N THR A 37 -0.94 12.68 -13.21
CA THR A 37 0.38 13.18 -12.77
C THR A 37 0.97 12.38 -11.59
N SER A 38 0.22 11.42 -11.04
CA SER A 38 0.61 10.66 -9.86
C SER A 38 1.61 9.56 -10.21
N LEU A 39 2.80 9.67 -9.62
CA LEU A 39 3.96 8.83 -9.95
C LEU A 39 4.71 8.45 -8.68
N PHE A 40 5.37 7.30 -8.72
CA PHE A 40 6.38 6.98 -7.72
C PHE A 40 7.58 7.93 -7.83
N SER A 41 8.07 8.38 -6.67
CA SER A 41 9.21 9.31 -6.60
C SER A 41 10.42 8.66 -5.95
N TYR A 42 11.56 8.68 -6.65
CA TYR A 42 12.87 8.29 -6.13
C TYR A 42 13.36 9.17 -4.97
N LYS A 43 12.76 10.36 -4.80
CA LYS A 43 13.06 11.26 -3.67
C LYS A 43 12.29 10.88 -2.41
N SER A 44 11.38 9.91 -2.47
CA SER A 44 10.61 9.47 -1.30
C SER A 44 11.54 8.85 -0.26
N PRO A 45 11.39 9.21 1.03
CA PRO A 45 12.14 8.58 2.09
C PRO A 45 11.95 7.06 2.07
N ARG A 46 12.96 6.32 2.54
CA ARG A 46 12.90 4.86 2.60
C ARG A 46 11.63 4.41 3.32
N GLY A 47 10.80 3.62 2.62
CA GLY A 47 9.53 3.07 3.11
C GLY A 47 8.28 3.91 2.86
N PHE A 48 8.41 5.12 2.33
CA PHE A 48 7.29 6.04 2.10
C PHE A 48 6.79 6.05 0.65
N MET A 49 7.40 5.26 -0.23
CA MET A 49 7.08 5.27 -1.66
C MET A 49 5.61 4.91 -1.91
N GLU A 50 5.12 3.86 -1.24
CA GLU A 50 3.74 3.40 -1.29
C GLU A 50 2.79 4.44 -0.71
N SER A 51 3.16 5.01 0.45
CA SER A 51 2.33 6.02 1.12
C SER A 51 2.16 7.28 0.28
N HIS A 52 3.26 7.84 -0.23
CA HIS A 52 3.20 9.04 -1.07
C HIS A 52 2.43 8.81 -2.36
N PHE A 53 2.59 7.63 -2.97
CA PHE A 53 1.82 7.29 -4.17
C PHE A 53 0.33 7.21 -3.90
N LEU A 54 -0.10 6.46 -2.88
CA LEU A 54 -1.52 6.37 -2.51
C LEU A 54 -2.10 7.74 -2.13
N GLN A 55 -1.34 8.57 -1.40
CA GLN A 55 -1.74 9.94 -1.10
C GLN A 55 -1.87 10.83 -2.34
N SER A 56 -1.01 10.64 -3.36
CA SER A 56 -1.13 11.38 -4.62
C SER A 56 -2.35 11.00 -5.45
N LEU A 57 -3.03 9.91 -5.09
CA LEU A 57 -4.31 9.49 -5.67
C LEU A 57 -5.51 9.93 -4.80
N ASP A 58 -5.26 10.83 -3.83
CA ASP A 58 -6.22 11.29 -2.83
C ASP A 58 -6.88 10.18 -1.99
N ILE A 59 -6.26 8.99 -1.94
CA ILE A 59 -6.75 7.85 -1.16
C ILE A 59 -6.53 8.11 0.33
N LYS A 60 -7.57 7.86 1.13
CA LYS A 60 -7.52 7.80 2.59
C LYS A 60 -7.67 6.34 3.07
N ARG A 61 -7.36 6.12 4.35
CA ARG A 61 -7.47 4.78 4.96
C ARG A 61 -8.90 4.24 4.93
N GLU A 62 -9.90 5.10 5.11
CA GLU A 62 -11.30 4.73 5.00
C GLU A 62 -11.75 4.30 3.59
N ASP A 63 -11.00 4.67 2.55
CA ASP A 63 -11.31 4.30 1.15
C ASP A 63 -10.77 2.91 0.77
N LEU A 64 -9.96 2.30 1.65
CA LEU A 64 -9.38 0.98 1.39
C LEU A 64 -10.43 -0.13 1.46
N GLU A 65 -10.46 -0.97 0.43
CA GLU A 65 -11.30 -2.16 0.35
C GLU A 65 -10.55 -3.40 0.89
N PRO A 66 -10.91 -3.95 2.08
CA PRO A 66 -10.22 -5.10 2.63
C PRO A 66 -10.58 -6.39 1.89
N LEU A 67 -9.58 -7.01 1.25
CA LEU A 67 -9.70 -8.29 0.55
C LEU A 67 -9.16 -9.46 1.42
N ALA A 68 -8.91 -10.63 0.80
CA ALA A 68 -8.31 -11.79 1.46
C ALA A 68 -9.02 -12.21 2.77
N MET A 69 -10.35 -12.36 2.70
CA MET A 69 -11.22 -12.68 3.84
C MET A 69 -11.05 -11.68 5.00
N HIS A 70 -11.27 -10.39 4.73
CA HIS A 70 -11.05 -9.29 5.68
C HIS A 70 -9.63 -9.28 6.28
N CYS A 71 -8.62 -9.42 5.42
CA CYS A 71 -7.21 -9.42 5.79
C CYS A 71 -6.80 -10.54 6.78
N THR A 72 -7.52 -11.68 6.80
CA THR A 72 -7.20 -12.83 7.66
C THR A 72 -6.39 -13.92 6.96
N LYS A 73 -6.24 -13.85 5.62
CA LYS A 73 -5.45 -14.79 4.82
C LYS A 73 -4.29 -14.10 4.14
N VAL A 74 -3.18 -14.82 4.02
CA VAL A 74 -1.99 -14.37 3.29
C VAL A 74 -1.95 -15.08 1.94
N PHE A 75 -2.04 -14.31 0.86
CA PHE A 75 -1.99 -14.82 -0.53
C PHE A 75 -0.74 -14.37 -1.30
N VAL A 76 0.11 -13.53 -0.69
CA VAL A 76 1.33 -13.02 -1.30
C VAL A 76 2.47 -13.02 -0.27
N TRP A 77 3.68 -13.35 -0.71
CA TRP A 77 4.88 -13.38 0.12
C TRP A 77 5.98 -12.54 -0.50
N HIS A 78 6.58 -11.64 0.29
CA HIS A 78 7.69 -10.81 -0.15
C HIS A 78 9.03 -11.58 -0.04
N THR A 79 9.21 -12.59 -0.88
CA THR A 79 10.43 -13.39 -0.93
C THR A 79 11.56 -12.64 -1.63
N ARG A 80 12.80 -12.86 -1.20
CA ARG A 80 14.00 -12.39 -1.92
C ARG A 80 14.88 -13.59 -2.22
N TYR A 81 15.49 -13.60 -3.40
CA TYR A 81 16.59 -14.51 -3.65
C TYR A 81 17.85 -13.97 -2.95
N ARG A 82 18.72 -14.88 -2.52
CA ARG A 82 20.05 -14.53 -2.03
C ARG A 82 21.03 -14.71 -3.18
N ASN A 83 21.75 -13.66 -3.55
CA ASN A 83 22.90 -13.83 -4.45
C ASN A 83 24.06 -14.45 -3.66
N LEU A 84 24.66 -15.53 -4.18
CA LEU A 84 25.78 -16.25 -3.57
C LEU A 84 27.12 -15.95 -4.27
N LEU A 85 27.09 -15.10 -5.30
CA LEU A 85 28.25 -14.59 -6.02
C LEU A 85 28.77 -13.29 -5.38
#